data_AF-A0A9W6TPA9-F1
#
_entry.id   AF-A0A9W6TPA9-F1
#
_cell.length_a   1.000
_cell.length_b   1.000
_cell.length_c   1.000
_cell.angle_alpha   90.00
_cell.angle_beta   90.00
_cell.angle_gamma   90.00
#
_symmetry.space_group_name_H-M   'P 1'
#
loop_
_entity.id
_entity.type
_entity.pdbx_description
1 polymer ?
#
loop_
_entity_poly.entity_id
_entity_poly.type
_entity_poly.pdbx_seq_one_letter_code
_entity_poly.pdbx_strand_id
1 'polypeptide(L)'
;MEASERRVPTRQDFPHLSDVHWATLEKMIGLLGEAAFAGVPNLSAEQQKARVERFEKYESSLITHVSAAAQEAAPAAMRAEALEAAQASAISTAMRSSMTKPVKMSEPTFDGKDSDSLLSSED
;
A
#
# COMPACT_ATOMS: atom_id res chain seq x y z
N MET A 1 -14.58 47.98 -15.15
CA MET A 1 -13.60 47.00 -14.65
C MET A 1 -14.18 45.67 -15.07
N GLU A 2 -13.85 45.24 -16.28
CA GLU A 2 -14.46 44.06 -16.88
C GLU A 2 -14.06 42.87 -16.00
N ALA A 3 -15.02 42.31 -15.28
CA ALA A 3 -14.88 40.98 -14.74
C ALA A 3 -14.75 40.09 -15.97
N SER A 4 -13.50 39.78 -16.35
CA SER A 4 -13.20 38.74 -17.31
C SER A 4 -14.02 37.53 -16.89
N GLU A 5 -15.06 37.28 -17.65
CA GLU A 5 -16.00 36.21 -17.39
C GLU A 5 -15.15 34.96 -17.10
N ARG A 6 -15.33 34.34 -15.93
CA ARG A 6 -14.74 33.04 -15.61
C ARG A 6 -15.38 32.03 -16.56
N ARG A 7 -14.94 32.06 -17.81
CA ARG A 7 -15.41 31.20 -18.86
C ARG A 7 -14.42 30.06 -18.88
N VAL A 8 -14.90 28.88 -18.49
CA VAL A 8 -14.17 27.63 -18.65
C VAL A 8 -13.72 27.59 -20.11
N PRO A 9 -12.42 27.45 -20.39
CA PRO A 9 -11.95 27.41 -21.76
C PRO A 9 -12.67 26.28 -22.49
N THR A 10 -13.07 26.56 -23.71
CA THR A 10 -13.70 25.57 -24.58
C THR A 10 -12.71 25.13 -25.64
N ARG A 11 -12.95 23.95 -26.22
CA ARG A 11 -12.09 23.42 -27.30
C ARG A 11 -11.91 24.41 -28.45
N GLN A 12 -12.88 25.28 -28.69
CA GLN A 12 -12.84 26.33 -29.72
C GLN A 12 -11.80 27.41 -29.45
N ASP A 13 -11.44 27.68 -28.19
CA ASP A 13 -10.44 28.68 -27.84
C ASP A 13 -9.01 28.22 -28.21
N PHE A 14 -8.82 26.91 -28.43
CA PHE A 14 -7.52 26.29 -28.66
C PHE A 14 -7.52 25.35 -29.87
N PRO A 15 -7.84 25.83 -31.09
CA PRO A 15 -7.96 24.96 -32.27
C PRO A 15 -6.64 24.29 -32.67
N HIS A 16 -5.50 24.82 -32.20
CA HIS A 16 -4.15 24.31 -32.47
C HIS A 16 -3.70 23.21 -31.51
N LEU A 17 -4.39 23.01 -30.39
CA LEU A 17 -4.14 21.87 -29.52
C LEU A 17 -4.76 20.61 -30.15
N SER A 18 -4.11 19.46 -29.99
CA SER A 18 -4.76 18.17 -30.27
C SER A 18 -5.65 17.77 -29.10
N ASP A 19 -6.49 16.75 -29.27
CA ASP A 19 -7.40 16.31 -28.20
C ASP A 19 -6.66 15.77 -26.97
N VAL A 20 -5.48 15.18 -27.19
CA VAL A 20 -4.58 14.76 -26.09
C VAL A 20 -4.08 15.99 -25.32
N HIS A 21 -3.60 17.01 -26.01
CA HIS A 21 -3.17 18.25 -25.35
C HIS A 21 -4.32 18.97 -24.66
N TRP A 22 -5.54 18.90 -25.21
CA TRP A 22 -6.74 19.44 -24.60
C TRP A 22 -7.08 18.74 -23.27
N ALA A 23 -7.08 17.41 -23.25
CA ALA A 23 -7.33 16.65 -22.01
C ALA A 23 -6.29 16.96 -20.93
N THR A 24 -5.02 17.11 -21.30
CA THR A 24 -3.94 17.53 -20.39
C THR A 24 -4.17 18.94 -19.85
N LEU A 25 -4.68 19.85 -20.68
CA LEU A 25 -5.03 21.21 -20.26
C LEU A 25 -6.20 21.19 -19.25
N GLU A 26 -7.27 20.44 -19.52
CA GLU A 26 -8.40 20.26 -18.59
C GLU A 26 -7.94 19.70 -17.24
N LYS A 27 -7.03 18.72 -17.29
CA LYS A 27 -6.41 18.16 -16.08
C LYS A 27 -5.58 19.18 -15.31
N MET A 28 -4.77 19.99 -16.01
CA MET A 28 -4.00 21.06 -15.38
C MET A 28 -4.93 22.05 -14.67
N ILE A 29 -6.05 22.41 -15.29
CA ILE A 29 -7.08 23.29 -14.68
C ILE A 29 -7.74 22.61 -13.49
N GLY A 30 -8.10 21.33 -13.59
CA GLY A 30 -8.72 20.58 -12.49
C GLY A 30 -7.81 20.39 -11.28
N LEU A 31 -6.50 20.26 -11.49
CA LEU A 31 -5.52 20.03 -10.41
C LEU A 31 -4.97 21.33 -9.81
N LEU A 32 -4.66 22.34 -10.63
CA LEU A 32 -4.01 23.57 -10.19
C LEU A 32 -5.00 24.75 -10.04
N GLY A 33 -6.23 24.58 -10.51
CA GLY A 33 -7.25 25.62 -10.52
C GLY A 33 -7.10 26.63 -11.67
N GLU A 34 -8.12 27.47 -11.85
CA GLU A 34 -8.18 28.51 -12.90
C GLU A 34 -7.02 29.50 -12.84
N ALA A 35 -6.40 29.73 -11.67
CA ALA A 35 -5.28 30.65 -11.53
C ALA A 35 -4.03 30.23 -12.31
N ALA A 36 -3.78 28.92 -12.44
CA ALA A 36 -2.69 28.42 -13.28
C ALA A 36 -2.97 28.62 -14.78
N PHE A 37 -4.24 28.82 -15.14
CA PHE A 37 -4.72 29.03 -16.50
C PHE A 37 -4.86 30.50 -16.88
N ALA A 38 -5.03 31.43 -15.93
CA ALA A 38 -5.25 32.86 -16.21
C ALA A 38 -4.20 33.51 -17.15
N GLY A 39 -2.98 32.97 -17.20
CA GLY A 39 -1.93 33.43 -18.12
C GLY A 39 -1.87 32.69 -19.46
N VAL A 40 -2.50 31.53 -19.60
CA VAL A 40 -2.35 30.62 -20.75
C VAL A 40 -3.00 31.15 -22.04
N PRO A 41 -4.25 31.66 -22.04
CA PRO A 41 -4.88 32.22 -23.25
C PRO A 41 -4.10 33.39 -23.87
N ASN A 42 -3.32 34.12 -23.06
CA ASN A 42 -2.53 35.27 -23.50
C ASN A 42 -1.19 34.90 -24.15
N LEU A 43 -0.82 33.61 -24.15
CA LEU A 43 0.41 33.11 -24.76
C LEU A 43 0.20 32.80 -26.26
N SER A 44 1.30 32.78 -27.03
CA SER A 44 1.25 32.27 -28.40
C SER A 44 0.88 30.78 -28.43
N ALA A 45 0.35 30.28 -29.55
CA ALA A 45 -0.04 28.87 -29.70
C ALA A 45 1.12 27.90 -29.37
N GLU A 46 2.36 28.25 -29.74
CA GLU A 46 3.56 27.48 -29.44
C GLU A 46 3.85 27.44 -27.93
N GLN A 47 3.69 28.58 -27.26
CA GLN A 47 3.89 28.69 -25.81
C GLN A 47 2.80 27.97 -25.02
N GLN A 48 1.55 28.00 -25.50
CA GLN A 48 0.44 27.25 -24.91
C GLN A 48 0.73 25.75 -25.00
N LYS A 49 1.13 25.26 -26.17
CA LYS A 49 1.53 23.86 -26.36
C LYS A 49 2.72 23.49 -25.47
N ALA A 50 3.76 24.31 -25.44
CA ALA A 50 4.93 24.08 -24.59
C ALA A 50 4.59 24.06 -23.09
N ARG A 51 3.59 24.84 -22.66
CA ARG A 51 3.11 24.84 -21.28
C ARG A 51 2.42 23.52 -20.94
N VAL A 52 1.57 23.01 -21.84
CA VAL A 52 0.89 21.72 -21.70
C VAL A 52 1.91 20.57 -21.70
N GLU A 53 2.85 20.56 -22.65
CA GLU A 53 3.91 19.53 -22.73
C GLU A 53 4.82 19.54 -21.49
N ARG A 54 5.14 20.73 -20.95
CA ARG A 54 5.91 20.84 -19.70
C ARG A 54 5.13 20.26 -18.52
N PHE A 55 3.83 20.51 -18.47
CA PHE A 55 2.97 19.96 -17.43
C PHE A 55 2.92 18.43 -17.51
N GLU A 56 2.74 17.86 -18.69
CA GLU A 56 2.78 16.41 -18.92
C GLU A 56 4.11 15.79 -18.46
N LYS A 57 5.24 16.42 -18.80
CA LYS A 57 6.56 15.97 -18.36
C LYS A 57 6.72 16.03 -16.83
N TYR A 58 6.24 17.12 -16.22
CA TYR A 58 6.24 17.27 -14.77
C TYR A 58 5.40 16.17 -14.11
N GLU A 59 4.21 15.90 -14.66
CA GLU A 59 3.31 14.87 -14.16
C GLU A 59 3.94 13.48 -14.20
N SER A 60 4.52 13.10 -15.35
CA SER A 60 5.21 11.82 -15.53
C SER A 60 6.37 11.65 -14.54
N SER A 61 7.17 12.71 -14.34
CA SER A 61 8.24 12.71 -13.35
C SER A 61 7.70 12.55 -11.93
N LEU A 62 6.65 13.29 -11.58
CA LEU A 62 6.03 13.22 -10.25
C LEU A 62 5.49 11.82 -9.96
N ILE A 63 4.80 11.19 -10.91
CA ILE A 63 4.31 9.81 -10.77
C ILE A 63 5.47 8.84 -10.55
N THR A 64 6.56 8.99 -11.30
CA THR A 64 7.75 8.15 -11.16
C THR A 64 8.33 8.26 -9.75
N HIS A 65 8.49 9.49 -9.25
CA HIS A 65 9.02 9.73 -7.91
C HIS A 65 8.10 9.21 -6.79
N VAL A 66 6.80 9.48 -6.87
CA VAL A 66 5.83 9.01 -5.87
C VAL A 66 5.74 7.48 -5.89
N SER A 67 5.79 6.85 -7.06
CA SER A 67 5.77 5.39 -7.18
C SER A 67 7.03 4.76 -6.59
N ALA A 68 8.21 5.34 -6.87
CA ALA A 68 9.47 4.89 -6.28
C ALA A 68 9.44 5.02 -4.74
N ALA A 69 9.00 6.17 -4.21
CA ALA A 69 8.88 6.38 -2.77
C ALA A 69 7.87 5.41 -2.12
N ALA A 70 6.74 5.12 -2.77
CA ALA A 70 5.77 4.14 -2.28
C ALA A 70 6.35 2.72 -2.28
N GLN A 71 7.14 2.36 -3.28
CA GLN A 71 7.80 1.05 -3.36
C GLN A 71 8.90 0.88 -2.31
N GLU A 72 9.63 1.96 -1.99
CA GLU A 72 10.61 1.97 -0.89
C GLU A 72 9.95 1.87 0.50
N ALA A 73 8.73 2.38 0.67
CA ALA A 73 7.98 2.30 1.93
C ALA A 73 7.31 0.92 2.15
N ALA A 74 7.03 0.17 1.08
CA ALA A 74 6.41 -1.15 1.15
C ALA A 74 7.12 -2.17 2.07
N PRO A 75 8.46 -2.32 2.08
CA PRO A 75 9.14 -3.25 2.99
C PRO A 75 9.01 -2.87 4.47
N ALA A 76 8.82 -1.59 4.81
CA ALA A 76 8.57 -1.17 6.19
C ALA A 76 7.15 -1.54 6.64
N ALA A 77 6.16 -1.38 5.76
CA ALA A 77 4.77 -1.77 6.03
C ALA A 77 4.63 -3.30 6.20
N MET A 78 5.26 -4.09 5.32
CA MET A 78 5.24 -5.56 5.43
C MET A 78 5.91 -6.07 6.71
N ARG A 79 6.97 -5.41 7.17
CA ARG A 79 7.62 -5.75 8.45
C ARG A 79 6.76 -5.41 9.66
N ALA A 80 6.05 -4.29 9.64
CA ALA A 80 5.13 -3.93 10.71
C ALA A 80 3.98 -4.95 10.84
N GLU A 81 3.42 -5.39 9.71
CA GLU A 81 2.35 -6.39 9.70
C GLU A 81 2.82 -7.78 10.15
N ALA A 82 4.05 -8.18 9.77
CA ALA A 82 4.66 -9.42 10.23
C ALA A 82 4.96 -9.41 11.75
N LEU A 83 5.34 -8.25 12.30
CA LEU A 83 5.57 -8.09 13.74
C LEU A 83 4.26 -8.15 14.54
N GLU A 84 3.19 -7.52 14.05
CA GLU A 84 1.84 -7.62 14.63
C GLU A 84 1.32 -9.06 14.63
N ALA A 85 1.46 -9.77 13.51
CA ALA A 85 1.08 -11.19 13.41
C ALA A 85 1.89 -12.08 14.37
N ALA A 86 3.19 -11.80 14.52
CA ALA A 86 4.05 -12.51 15.47
C ALA A 86 3.65 -12.24 16.93
N GLN A 87 3.28 -11.00 17.25
CA GLN A 87 2.84 -10.60 18.59
C GLN A 87 1.48 -11.23 18.95
N ALA A 88 0.51 -11.21 18.02
CA ALA A 88 -0.78 -11.86 18.21
C ALA A 88 -0.64 -13.39 18.42
N SER A 89 0.28 -14.03 17.69
CA SER A 89 0.60 -15.45 17.85
C SER A 89 1.24 -15.76 19.21
N ALA A 90 2.16 -14.90 19.67
CA ALA A 90 2.79 -15.02 20.98
C ALA A 90 1.77 -14.91 22.13
N ILE A 91 0.82 -13.97 22.03
CA ILE A 91 -0.23 -13.78 23.04
C ILE A 91 -1.19 -14.99 23.07
N SER A 92 -1.60 -15.52 21.92
CA SER A 92 -2.45 -16.72 21.84
C SER A 92 -1.80 -17.96 22.46
N THR A 93 -0.48 -18.10 22.28
CA THR A 93 0.30 -19.21 22.86
C THR A 93 0.46 -19.05 24.36
N ALA A 94 0.78 -17.83 24.83
CA ALA A 94 0.89 -17.51 26.25
C ALA A 94 -0.44 -17.73 27.01
N MET A 95 -1.57 -17.31 26.43
CA MET A 95 -2.89 -17.53 27.02
C MET A 95 -3.22 -19.02 27.14
N ARG A 96 -2.94 -19.83 26.10
CA ARG A 96 -3.12 -21.29 26.16
C ARG A 96 -2.28 -21.94 27.25
N SER A 97 -1.04 -21.51 27.44
CA SER A 97 -0.16 -22.04 28.48
C SER A 97 -0.61 -21.65 29.89
N SER A 98 -1.18 -20.46 30.07
CA SER A 98 -1.68 -20.00 31.37
C SER A 98 -3.00 -20.65 31.83
N MET A 99 -3.75 -21.26 30.92
CA MET A 99 -5.05 -21.88 31.20
C MET A 99 -4.95 -23.39 31.51
N THR A 100 -3.78 -24.00 31.30
CA THR A 100 -3.54 -25.39 31.70
C THR A 100 -2.99 -25.41 33.12
N LYS A 101 -3.86 -25.62 34.11
CA LYS A 101 -3.40 -26.13 35.41
C LYS A 101 -2.59 -27.41 35.13
N PRO A 102 -1.34 -27.54 35.60
CA PRO A 102 -0.64 -28.81 35.48
C PRO A 102 -1.44 -29.83 36.28
N VAL A 103 -2.18 -30.70 35.57
CA VAL A 103 -2.76 -31.88 36.18
C VAL A 103 -1.56 -32.72 36.59
N LYS A 104 -1.32 -32.82 37.90
CA LYS A 104 -0.40 -33.79 38.48
C LYS A 104 -0.94 -35.17 38.12
N MET A 105 -0.55 -35.69 36.97
CA MET A 105 -0.71 -37.10 36.63
C MET A 105 0.23 -37.84 37.59
N SER A 106 -0.37 -38.44 38.61
CA SER A 106 0.31 -39.34 39.52
C SER A 106 1.04 -40.39 38.69
N GLU A 107 2.33 -40.62 38.99
CA GLU A 107 3.12 -41.69 38.39
C GLU A 107 2.34 -43.01 38.45
N PRO A 108 2.27 -43.80 37.36
CA PRO A 108 1.79 -45.16 37.46
C PRO A 108 2.86 -45.95 38.23
N THR A 109 2.55 -46.36 39.45
CA THR A 109 3.39 -47.27 40.24
C THR A 109 3.52 -48.58 39.48
N PHE A 110 4.68 -48.83 38.89
CA PHE A 110 5.05 -50.14 38.37
C PHE A 110 5.45 -51.02 39.56
N ASP A 111 4.48 -51.76 40.11
CA ASP A 111 4.73 -52.78 41.13
C ASP A 111 5.29 -54.03 40.45
N GLY A 112 6.62 -54.09 40.36
CA GLY A 112 7.34 -55.26 39.90
C GLY A 112 7.37 -56.33 40.99
N LYS A 113 6.32 -57.14 41.10
CA LYS A 113 6.36 -58.38 41.87
C LYS A 113 5.40 -59.43 41.35
N ASP A 114 5.92 -60.35 40.54
CA ASP A 114 5.62 -61.79 40.55
C ASP A 114 6.72 -62.48 39.72
N SER A 115 7.81 -62.89 40.37
CA SER A 115 8.01 -64.23 40.93
C SER A 115 8.57 -65.21 39.89
N ASP A 116 9.90 -65.30 39.91
CA ASP A 116 10.73 -66.38 39.37
C ASP A 116 10.47 -67.70 40.13
N SER A 117 10.48 -68.84 39.43
CA SER A 117 10.72 -70.24 39.89
C SER A 117 9.75 -71.23 39.22
N LEU A 118 10.09 -72.44 38.73
CA LEU A 118 11.28 -73.28 38.76
C LEU A 118 11.11 -74.44 37.74
N LEU A 119 12.22 -75.08 37.39
CA LEU A 119 12.37 -76.30 36.57
C LEU A 119 11.45 -77.49 36.94
N SER A 120 11.07 -78.31 35.94
CA SER A 120 11.63 -79.68 35.76
C SER A 120 10.93 -80.49 34.65
N SER A 121 11.72 -81.43 34.13
CA SER A 121 11.61 -82.31 32.96
C SER A 121 10.61 -83.48 33.02
N GLU A 122 10.70 -84.32 31.97
CA GLU A 122 10.10 -85.64 31.66
C GLU A 122 8.69 -85.60 31.05
N ASP A 123 8.39 -86.25 29.91
CA ASP A 123 8.88 -87.49 29.26
C ASP A 123 9.11 -87.32 27.74
#